data_AF-A0A3C1IF08-F1
#
_entry.id   AF-A0A3C1IF08-F1
#
_cell.length_a   1.000
_cell.length_b   1.000
_cell.length_c   1.000
_cell.angle_alpha   90.00
_cell.angle_beta   90.00
_cell.angle_gamma   90.00
#
_symmetry.space_group_name_H-M   'P 1'
#
loop_
_entity.id
_entity.type
_entity.pdbx_description
1 polymer ?
#
loop_
_entity_poly.entity_id
_entity_poly.type
_entity_poly.pdbx_seq_one_letter_code
_entity_poly.pdbx_strand_id
1 'polypeptide(L)'
;ANLEGLASLSGERVGSEMKKLLAAPDPAPAMAGMRATGVLQQLLPSADDRALAPLVHLEIAHNARVDPIRRLAALTTGQEVIAALRLSKAEARQHAQIGAALGNMQGPAELAYRGGAGFALDVSMLRAVLFETPFDVATHSQIARGAAAVCPVKSADLLPMVKGAALGRALKNCETRWIASDFQLTRAALLTSAE
;
A
#
# COMPACT_ATOMS: atom_id res chain seq x y z
N ALA A 1 -27.14 18.77 16.15
CA ALA A 1 -27.04 19.59 17.37
C ALA A 1 -25.69 19.44 18.10
N ASN A 2 -25.05 18.26 18.18
CA ASN A 2 -23.76 18.09 18.92
C ASN A 2 -22.49 17.97 18.04
N LEU A 3 -22.62 18.04 16.72
CA LEU A 3 -21.50 17.87 15.78
C LEU A 3 -20.60 19.12 15.68
N GLU A 4 -21.13 20.30 15.98
CA GLU A 4 -20.40 21.58 15.87
C GLU A 4 -19.16 21.64 16.77
N GLY A 5 -19.19 20.96 17.93
CA GLY A 5 -18.04 20.87 18.83
C GLY A 5 -16.82 20.16 18.23
N LEU A 6 -17.01 19.27 17.25
CA LEU A 6 -15.90 18.55 16.61
C LEU A 6 -14.98 19.49 15.82
N ALA A 7 -15.52 20.58 15.25
CA ALA A 7 -14.74 21.58 14.53
C ALA A 7 -13.76 22.35 15.44
N SER A 8 -14.01 22.36 16.77
CA SER A 8 -13.14 23.00 17.75
C SER A 8 -11.99 22.11 18.26
N LEU A 9 -11.97 20.82 17.89
CA LEU A 9 -10.92 19.89 18.29
C LEU A 9 -9.67 20.08 17.43
N SER A 10 -8.50 20.02 18.07
CA SER A 10 -7.22 20.02 17.34
C SER A 10 -7.07 18.72 16.54
N GLY A 11 -6.50 18.86 15.33
CA GLY A 11 -6.23 17.73 14.43
C GLY A 11 -5.28 16.69 15.04
N GLU A 12 -4.37 17.08 15.93
CA GLU A 12 -3.49 16.17 16.67
C GLU A 12 -4.28 15.26 17.61
N ARG A 13 -5.24 15.83 18.37
CA ARG A 13 -6.10 15.03 19.25
C ARG A 13 -6.97 14.09 18.43
N VAL A 14 -7.66 14.61 17.41
CA VAL A 14 -8.51 13.82 16.51
C VAL A 14 -7.71 12.69 15.87
N GLY A 15 -6.52 13.00 15.32
CA GLY A 15 -5.64 12.02 14.69
C GLY A 15 -5.19 10.92 15.66
N SER A 16 -4.84 11.27 16.90
CA SER A 16 -4.45 10.27 17.90
C SER A 16 -5.59 9.32 18.26
N GLU A 17 -6.81 9.83 18.45
CA GLU A 17 -7.98 9.00 18.76
C GLU A 17 -8.43 8.16 17.55
N MET A 18 -8.39 8.72 16.33
CA MET A 18 -8.65 7.98 15.10
C MET A 18 -7.69 6.80 14.94
N LYS A 19 -6.39 7.00 15.19
CA LYS A 19 -5.40 5.93 15.13
C LYS A 19 -5.60 4.87 16.21
N LYS A 20 -5.94 5.27 17.44
CA LYS A 20 -6.29 4.31 18.51
C LYS A 20 -7.51 3.49 18.15
N LEU A 21 -8.54 4.14 17.60
CA LEU A 21 -9.76 3.47 17.16
C LEU A 21 -9.44 2.45 16.07
N LEU A 22 -8.70 2.85 15.02
CA LEU A 22 -8.26 1.97 13.94
C LEU A 22 -7.32 0.85 14.41
N ALA A 23 -6.62 1.01 15.54
CA ALA A 23 -5.78 -0.02 16.16
C ALA A 23 -6.56 -1.06 16.98
N ALA A 24 -7.85 -0.84 17.27
CA ALA A 24 -8.67 -1.77 18.04
C ALA A 24 -8.82 -3.12 17.31
N PRO A 25 -9.11 -4.24 17.99
CA PRO A 25 -9.30 -5.53 17.33
C PRO A 25 -10.33 -5.50 16.18
N ASP A 26 -11.48 -4.87 16.44
CA ASP A 26 -12.52 -4.61 15.44
C ASP A 26 -13.03 -3.15 15.52
N PRO A 27 -12.54 -2.25 14.65
CA PRO A 27 -12.99 -0.86 14.58
C PRO A 27 -14.30 -0.67 13.78
N ALA A 28 -14.77 -1.69 13.04
CA ALA A 28 -15.81 -1.50 12.05
C ALA A 28 -17.17 -1.03 12.64
N PRO A 29 -17.66 -1.59 13.77
CA PRO A 29 -18.91 -1.12 14.36
C PRO A 29 -18.87 0.35 14.79
N ALA A 30 -17.72 0.80 15.32
CA ALA A 30 -17.53 2.18 15.73
C ALA A 30 -17.49 3.12 14.53
N MET A 31 -16.79 2.76 13.45
CA MET A 31 -16.76 3.54 12.22
C MET A 31 -18.14 3.64 11.56
N ALA A 32 -18.90 2.54 11.54
CA ALA A 32 -20.28 2.53 11.04
C ALA A 32 -21.19 3.46 11.87
N GLY A 33 -21.03 3.47 13.19
CA GLY A 33 -21.72 4.42 14.07
C GLY A 33 -21.34 5.88 13.80
N MET A 34 -20.05 6.16 13.56
CA MET A 34 -19.57 7.49 13.19
C MET A 34 -20.12 7.93 11.83
N ARG A 35 -20.21 7.06 10.83
CA ARG A 35 -20.88 7.36 9.56
C ARG A 35 -22.37 7.63 9.76
N ALA A 36 -23.08 6.77 10.49
CA ALA A 36 -24.52 6.90 10.70
C ALA A 36 -24.91 8.20 11.42
N THR A 37 -24.01 8.73 12.25
CA THR A 37 -24.17 10.00 12.98
C THR A 37 -23.58 11.21 12.26
N GLY A 38 -22.93 11.03 11.11
CA GLY A 38 -22.26 12.09 10.34
C GLY A 38 -20.89 12.53 10.88
N VAL A 39 -20.43 11.97 12.00
CA VAL A 39 -19.11 12.25 12.60
C VAL A 39 -17.99 11.89 11.63
N LEU A 40 -18.09 10.75 10.94
CA LEU A 40 -17.03 10.31 10.03
C LEU A 40 -16.82 11.30 8.89
N GLN A 41 -17.89 11.74 8.23
CA GLN A 41 -17.83 12.69 7.10
C GLN A 41 -17.40 14.09 7.56
N GLN A 42 -17.70 14.49 8.79
CA GLN A 42 -17.21 15.76 9.32
C GLN A 42 -15.69 15.75 9.55
N LEU A 43 -15.14 14.62 9.99
CA LEU A 43 -13.70 14.46 10.22
C LEU A 43 -12.93 14.16 8.92
N LEU A 44 -13.51 13.31 8.08
CA LEU A 44 -12.93 12.77 6.85
C LEU A 44 -14.01 12.77 5.75
N PRO A 45 -14.18 13.89 5.01
CA PRO A 45 -15.29 14.05 4.05
C PRO A 45 -15.37 12.96 2.98
N SER A 46 -14.23 12.45 2.54
CA SER A 46 -14.11 11.44 1.48
C SER A 46 -14.09 9.99 1.99
N ALA A 47 -14.33 9.75 3.29
CA ALA A 47 -14.16 8.42 3.88
C ALA A 47 -15.37 7.48 3.66
N ASP A 48 -15.06 6.21 3.40
CA ASP A 48 -16.00 5.09 3.26
C ASP A 48 -15.57 3.89 4.11
N ASP A 49 -16.39 3.48 5.07
CA ASP A 49 -16.09 2.40 6.04
C ASP A 49 -16.39 0.98 5.52
N ARG A 50 -17.01 0.82 4.34
CA ARG A 50 -17.49 -0.50 3.86
C ARG A 50 -16.39 -1.54 3.74
N ALA A 51 -15.18 -1.14 3.36
CA ALA A 51 -14.04 -2.03 3.20
C ALA A 51 -13.37 -2.42 4.53
N LEU A 52 -13.68 -1.74 5.64
CA LEU A 52 -12.98 -1.93 6.91
C LEU A 52 -13.29 -3.28 7.57
N ALA A 53 -14.57 -3.69 7.63
CA ALA A 53 -14.94 -4.98 8.19
C ALA A 53 -14.34 -6.18 7.41
N PRO A 54 -14.43 -6.21 6.06
CA PRO A 54 -13.72 -7.22 5.26
C PRO A 54 -12.20 -7.21 5.49
N LEU A 55 -11.59 -6.03 5.66
CA LEU A 55 -10.15 -5.93 5.93
C LEU A 55 -9.79 -6.55 7.28
N VAL A 56 -10.56 -6.26 8.33
CA VAL A 56 -10.37 -6.88 9.66
C VAL A 56 -10.45 -8.40 9.56
N HIS A 57 -11.42 -8.93 8.79
CA HIS A 57 -11.54 -10.37 8.56
C HIS A 57 -10.30 -10.95 7.86
N LEU A 58 -9.80 -10.32 6.80
CA LEU A 58 -8.58 -10.75 6.12
C LEU A 58 -7.34 -10.69 7.02
N GLU A 59 -7.20 -9.64 7.82
CA GLU A 59 -6.09 -9.51 8.77
C GLU A 59 -6.08 -10.67 9.77
N ILE A 60 -7.24 -11.06 10.30
CA ILE A 60 -7.36 -12.20 11.21
C ILE A 60 -7.07 -13.52 10.47
N ALA A 61 -7.70 -13.74 9.30
CA ALA A 61 -7.58 -14.97 8.53
C ALA A 61 -6.13 -15.26 8.09
N HIS A 62 -5.35 -14.21 7.83
CA HIS A 62 -3.96 -14.30 7.38
C HIS A 62 -2.94 -13.93 8.45
N ASN A 63 -3.35 -13.80 9.71
CA ASN A 63 -2.50 -13.43 10.85
C ASN A 63 -1.63 -12.18 10.56
N ALA A 64 -2.22 -11.18 9.89
CA ALA A 64 -1.56 -9.93 9.57
C ALA A 64 -1.52 -9.03 10.79
N ARG A 65 -0.36 -8.41 11.03
CA ARG A 65 -0.23 -7.41 12.10
C ARG A 65 -1.18 -6.24 11.82
N VAL A 66 -2.01 -5.89 12.80
CA VAL A 66 -2.87 -4.68 12.74
C VAL A 66 -2.02 -3.43 12.47
N ASP A 67 -2.41 -2.69 11.44
CA ASP A 67 -1.79 -1.42 11.07
C ASP A 67 -2.89 -0.34 10.90
N PRO A 68 -2.92 0.69 11.76
CA PRO A 68 -3.90 1.77 11.67
C PRO A 68 -3.83 2.57 10.36
N ILE A 69 -2.67 2.68 9.73
CA ILE A 69 -2.49 3.41 8.47
C ILE A 69 -3.01 2.59 7.29
N ARG A 70 -2.82 1.26 7.30
CA ARG A 70 -3.49 0.37 6.33
C ARG A 70 -5.01 0.49 6.45
N ARG A 71 -5.54 0.40 7.68
CA ARG A 71 -6.99 0.53 7.92
C ARG A 71 -7.51 1.94 7.60
N LEU A 72 -6.72 2.99 7.81
CA LEU A 72 -7.06 4.34 7.35
C LEU A 72 -7.14 4.42 5.82
N ALA A 73 -6.22 3.76 5.11
CA ALA A 73 -6.23 3.70 3.65
C ALA A 73 -7.43 2.91 3.08
N ALA A 74 -8.04 2.02 3.87
CA ALA A 74 -9.32 1.40 3.52
C ALA A 74 -10.49 2.39 3.58
N LEU A 75 -10.38 3.42 4.42
CA LEU A 75 -11.40 4.48 4.54
C LEU A 75 -11.24 5.54 3.43
N THR A 76 -10.02 6.02 3.23
CA THR A 76 -9.72 7.05 2.24
C THR A 76 -8.23 7.04 1.89
N THR A 77 -7.92 7.36 0.64
CA THR A 77 -6.55 7.58 0.14
C THR A 77 -6.26 9.06 -0.14
N GLY A 78 -7.21 9.95 0.18
CA GLY A 78 -7.10 11.38 -0.05
C GLY A 78 -5.97 12.01 0.77
N GLN A 79 -5.18 12.89 0.16
CA GLN A 79 -4.04 13.53 0.84
C GLN A 79 -4.47 14.52 1.93
N GLU A 80 -5.73 14.99 1.91
CA GLU A 80 -6.32 15.85 2.92
C GLU A 80 -6.25 15.24 4.32
N VAL A 81 -6.27 13.90 4.42
CA VAL A 81 -6.22 13.18 5.69
C VAL A 81 -4.90 13.40 6.44
N ILE A 82 -3.80 13.60 5.71
CA ILE A 82 -2.47 13.80 6.29
C ILE A 82 -2.47 15.07 7.14
N ALA A 83 -3.02 16.16 6.59
CA ALA A 83 -3.11 17.44 7.26
C ALA A 83 -4.18 17.43 8.36
N ALA A 84 -5.34 16.82 8.09
CA ALA A 84 -6.48 16.76 9.00
C ALA A 84 -6.17 15.96 10.28
N LEU A 85 -5.52 14.81 10.15
CA LEU A 85 -5.16 13.94 11.27
C LEU A 85 -3.74 14.15 11.80
N ARG A 86 -3.01 15.14 11.25
CA ARG A 86 -1.63 15.47 11.66
C ARG A 86 -0.73 14.23 11.70
N LEU A 87 -0.78 13.45 10.62
CA LEU A 87 0.03 12.24 10.49
C LEU A 87 1.52 12.60 10.57
N SER A 88 2.31 11.76 11.23
CA SER A 88 3.76 11.89 11.21
C SER A 88 4.29 11.73 9.78
N LYS A 89 5.52 12.20 9.53
CA LYS A 89 6.15 12.08 8.20
C LYS A 89 6.18 10.64 7.68
N ALA A 90 6.40 9.66 8.58
CA ALA A 90 6.43 8.25 8.22
C ALA A 90 5.04 7.72 7.86
N GLU A 91 4.03 8.03 8.69
CA GLU A 91 2.62 7.63 8.46
C GLU A 91 2.07 8.24 7.17
N ALA A 92 2.33 9.53 6.94
CA ALA A 92 1.93 10.23 5.73
C ALA A 92 2.55 9.60 4.47
N ARG A 93 3.83 9.24 4.54
CA ARG A 93 4.53 8.55 3.45
C ARG A 93 3.93 7.17 3.19
N GLN A 94 3.69 6.37 4.22
CA GLN A 94 3.08 5.05 4.08
C GLN A 94 1.69 5.15 3.45
N HIS A 95 0.83 6.04 3.97
CA HIS A 95 -0.52 6.27 3.44
C HIS A 95 -0.50 6.70 1.97
N ALA A 96 0.37 7.65 1.61
CA ALA A 96 0.52 8.10 0.22
C ALA A 96 1.06 7.00 -0.71
N GLN A 97 2.01 6.19 -0.25
CA GLN A 97 2.55 5.07 -1.03
C GLN A 97 1.48 4.00 -1.28
N ILE A 98 0.67 3.67 -0.26
CA ILE A 98 -0.46 2.75 -0.39
C ILE A 98 -1.46 3.31 -1.41
N GLY A 99 -1.90 4.57 -1.23
CA GLY A 99 -2.85 5.22 -2.13
C GLY A 99 -2.39 5.24 -3.59
N ALA A 100 -1.12 5.57 -3.84
CA ALA A 100 -0.54 5.54 -5.19
C ALA A 100 -0.48 4.13 -5.78
N ALA A 101 -0.30 3.11 -4.94
CA ALA A 101 -0.22 1.73 -5.41
C ALA A 101 -1.60 1.11 -5.69
N LEU A 102 -2.66 1.50 -4.98
CA LEU A 102 -3.98 0.89 -5.17
C LEU A 102 -4.48 0.94 -6.62
N GLY A 103 -4.24 2.05 -7.32
CA GLY A 103 -4.64 2.22 -8.73
C GLY A 103 -3.65 1.69 -9.78
N ASN A 104 -2.53 1.09 -9.37
CA ASN A 104 -1.55 0.55 -10.31
C ASN A 104 -1.79 -0.93 -10.64
N MET A 105 -1.15 -1.44 -11.69
CA MET A 105 -1.31 -2.84 -12.16
C MET A 105 -0.22 -3.80 -11.67
N GLN A 106 0.63 -3.37 -10.72
CA GLN A 106 1.74 -4.18 -10.24
C GLN A 106 1.22 -5.35 -9.40
N GLY A 107 1.68 -6.57 -9.70
CA GLY A 107 1.35 -7.75 -8.91
C GLY A 107 2.03 -7.78 -7.54
N PRO A 108 1.61 -8.68 -6.62
CA PRO A 108 2.16 -8.75 -5.26
C PRO A 108 3.68 -8.93 -5.21
N ALA A 109 4.25 -9.72 -6.12
CA ALA A 109 5.70 -9.92 -6.19
C ALA A 109 6.46 -8.65 -6.62
N GLU A 110 5.94 -7.89 -7.59
CA GLU A 110 6.57 -6.61 -7.98
C GLU A 110 6.44 -5.57 -6.85
N LEU A 111 5.28 -5.48 -6.21
CA LEU A 111 5.09 -4.61 -5.05
C LEU A 111 6.10 -4.93 -3.95
N ALA A 112 6.35 -6.22 -3.69
CA ALA A 112 7.29 -6.67 -2.68
C ALA A 112 8.74 -6.38 -3.06
N TYR A 113 9.11 -6.57 -4.33
CA TYR A 113 10.43 -6.21 -4.85
C TYR A 113 10.73 -4.71 -4.70
N ARG A 114 9.74 -3.85 -4.95
CA ARG A 114 9.94 -2.39 -4.94
C ARG A 114 9.76 -1.74 -3.57
N GLY A 115 8.84 -2.25 -2.75
CA GLY A 115 8.43 -1.62 -1.50
C GLY A 115 8.58 -2.50 -0.26
N GLY A 116 9.05 -3.74 -0.42
CA GLY A 116 9.17 -4.73 0.66
C GLY A 116 7.87 -5.49 0.94
N ALA A 117 8.00 -6.59 1.69
CA ALA A 117 6.90 -7.52 1.93
C ALA A 117 5.68 -6.91 2.63
N GLY A 118 5.91 -6.06 3.64
CA GLY A 118 4.83 -5.41 4.40
C GLY A 118 3.99 -4.49 3.51
N PHE A 119 4.63 -3.66 2.68
CA PHE A 119 3.96 -2.79 1.73
C PHE A 119 3.12 -3.59 0.72
N ALA A 120 3.68 -4.67 0.20
CA ALA A 120 2.97 -5.54 -0.74
C ALA A 120 1.76 -6.22 -0.11
N LEU A 121 1.87 -6.66 1.16
CA LEU A 121 0.76 -7.22 1.91
C LEU A 121 -0.35 -6.19 2.10
N ASP A 122 0.01 -4.98 2.53
CA ASP A 122 -0.94 -3.89 2.76
C ASP A 122 -1.76 -3.58 1.50
N VAL A 123 -1.07 -3.37 0.38
CA VAL A 123 -1.70 -3.06 -0.91
C VAL A 123 -2.54 -4.25 -1.40
N SER A 124 -2.05 -5.49 -1.26
CA SER A 124 -2.77 -6.67 -1.74
C SER A 124 -4.07 -6.91 -0.95
N MET A 125 -4.04 -6.75 0.38
CA MET A 125 -5.23 -6.85 1.22
C MET A 125 -6.24 -5.75 0.91
N LEU A 126 -5.76 -4.52 0.77
CA LEU A 126 -6.62 -3.38 0.44
C LEU A 126 -7.28 -3.53 -0.94
N ARG A 127 -6.54 -4.01 -1.95
CA ARG A 127 -7.14 -4.31 -3.26
C ARG A 127 -8.19 -5.41 -3.18
N ALA A 128 -7.94 -6.47 -2.41
CA ALA A 128 -8.91 -7.54 -2.23
C ALA A 128 -10.25 -7.00 -1.68
N VAL A 129 -10.21 -6.13 -0.67
CA VAL A 129 -11.43 -5.60 -0.04
C VAL A 129 -12.08 -4.45 -0.82
N LEU A 130 -11.29 -3.58 -1.46
CA LEU A 130 -11.80 -2.43 -2.22
C LEU A 130 -12.35 -2.82 -3.59
N PHE A 131 -11.79 -3.87 -4.20
CA PHE A 131 -12.21 -4.36 -5.51
C PHE A 131 -13.01 -5.66 -5.42
N GLU A 132 -13.35 -6.10 -4.21
CA GLU A 132 -14.14 -7.30 -3.94
C GLU A 132 -13.57 -8.55 -4.63
N THR A 133 -12.24 -8.67 -4.62
CA THR A 133 -11.51 -9.82 -5.18
C THR A 133 -10.99 -10.75 -4.10
N PRO A 134 -10.84 -12.06 -4.39
CA PRO A 134 -10.27 -12.99 -3.42
C PRO A 134 -8.82 -12.64 -3.05
N PHE A 135 -8.50 -12.74 -1.76
CA PHE A 135 -7.11 -12.76 -1.30
C PHE A 135 -6.62 -14.21 -1.24
N ASP A 136 -5.84 -14.63 -2.23
CA ASP A 136 -5.35 -16.00 -2.35
C ASP A 136 -4.15 -16.27 -1.42
N VAL A 137 -4.03 -17.50 -0.91
CA VAL A 137 -2.84 -17.97 -0.19
C VAL A 137 -1.59 -17.82 -1.06
N ALA A 138 -1.71 -17.95 -2.39
CA ALA A 138 -0.61 -17.72 -3.33
C ALA A 138 -0.05 -16.28 -3.26
N THR A 139 -0.82 -15.30 -2.80
CA THR A 139 -0.34 -13.92 -2.61
C THR A 139 0.84 -13.87 -1.64
N HIS A 140 0.84 -14.68 -0.57
CA HIS A 140 1.96 -14.74 0.38
C HIS A 140 3.25 -15.25 -0.27
N SER A 141 3.16 -16.29 -1.12
CA SER A 141 4.33 -16.84 -1.80
C SER A 141 4.88 -15.88 -2.86
N GLN A 142 4.01 -15.15 -3.56
CA GLN A 142 4.38 -14.10 -4.49
C GLN A 142 5.11 -12.95 -3.77
N ILE A 143 4.58 -12.49 -2.63
CA ILE A 143 5.22 -11.46 -1.80
C ILE A 143 6.60 -11.92 -1.33
N ALA A 144 6.70 -13.15 -0.79
CA ALA A 144 7.97 -13.70 -0.33
C ALA A 144 9.00 -13.79 -1.47
N ARG A 145 8.58 -14.25 -2.65
CA ARG A 145 9.42 -14.30 -3.85
C ARG A 145 9.95 -12.91 -4.22
N GLY A 146 9.05 -11.92 -4.34
CA GLY A 146 9.42 -10.56 -4.71
C GLY A 146 10.35 -9.90 -3.71
N ALA A 147 10.09 -10.07 -2.41
CA ALA A 147 10.91 -9.51 -1.34
C ALA A 147 12.34 -10.10 -1.29
N ALA A 148 12.51 -11.36 -1.74
CA ALA A 148 13.81 -12.02 -1.82
C ALA A 148 14.51 -11.81 -3.17
N ALA A 149 13.83 -11.22 -4.16
CA ALA A 149 14.33 -11.13 -5.52
C ALA A 149 15.45 -10.09 -5.64
N VAL A 150 16.53 -10.44 -6.35
CA VAL A 150 17.63 -9.53 -6.67
C VAL A 150 17.86 -9.51 -8.17
N CYS A 151 17.77 -8.33 -8.79
CA CYS A 151 17.96 -8.19 -10.23
C CYS A 151 19.37 -8.67 -10.62
N PRO A 152 19.50 -9.61 -11.58
CA PRO A 152 20.77 -10.25 -11.86
C PRO A 152 21.70 -9.40 -12.76
N VAL A 153 21.21 -8.28 -13.30
CA VAL A 153 21.97 -7.36 -14.16
C VAL A 153 22.46 -6.17 -13.35
N LYS A 154 23.76 -5.87 -13.45
CA LYS A 154 24.41 -4.73 -12.81
C LYS A 154 24.94 -3.75 -13.85
N SER A 155 25.24 -2.52 -13.43
CA SER A 155 25.82 -1.49 -14.30
C SER A 155 27.08 -1.96 -15.03
N ALA A 156 27.93 -2.74 -14.34
CA ALA A 156 29.16 -3.30 -14.90
C ALA A 156 28.94 -4.17 -16.15
N ASP A 157 27.77 -4.79 -16.26
CA ASP A 157 27.42 -5.69 -17.37
C ASP A 157 27.10 -4.91 -18.66
N LEU A 158 26.71 -3.65 -18.53
CA LEU A 158 26.22 -2.81 -19.62
C LEU A 158 27.20 -1.69 -20.00
N LEU A 159 28.11 -1.31 -19.11
CA LEU A 159 29.14 -0.29 -19.36
C LEU A 159 29.97 -0.48 -20.64
N PRO A 160 30.29 -1.72 -21.08
CA PRO A 160 30.97 -1.94 -22.36
C PRO A 160 30.14 -1.54 -23.59
N MET A 161 28.80 -1.53 -23.47
CA MET A 161 27.87 -1.32 -24.58
C MET A 161 27.23 0.07 -24.56
N VAL A 162 26.91 0.59 -23.38
CA VAL A 162 26.18 1.86 -23.19
C VAL A 162 26.75 2.67 -22.03
N LYS A 163 26.67 4.00 -22.13
CA LYS A 163 27.17 4.94 -21.11
C LYS A 163 26.19 6.08 -20.83
N GLY A 164 26.41 6.80 -19.73
CA GLY A 164 25.61 7.97 -19.35
C GLY A 164 24.12 7.65 -19.20
N ALA A 165 23.23 8.53 -19.67
CA ALA A 165 21.78 8.33 -19.56
C ALA A 165 21.27 7.05 -20.24
N ALA A 166 21.97 6.55 -21.27
CA ALA A 166 21.61 5.30 -21.94
C ALA A 166 21.80 4.08 -21.02
N LEU A 167 22.81 4.09 -20.13
CA LEU A 167 23.03 3.02 -19.16
C LEU A 167 21.85 2.88 -18.18
N GLY A 168 21.37 4.00 -17.65
CA GLY A 168 20.20 4.00 -16.76
C GLY A 168 18.94 3.46 -17.44
N ARG A 169 18.72 3.83 -18.71
CA ARG A 169 17.59 3.29 -19.50
C ARG A 169 17.73 1.78 -19.74
N ALA A 170 18.92 1.30 -20.09
CA ALA A 170 19.19 -0.11 -20.32
C ALA A 170 19.00 -0.95 -19.04
N LEU A 171 19.48 -0.47 -17.89
CA LEU A 171 19.26 -1.12 -16.59
C LEU A 171 17.77 -1.22 -16.25
N LYS A 172 17.03 -0.12 -16.42
CA LYS A 172 15.58 -0.09 -16.18
C LYS A 172 14.85 -1.06 -17.11
N ASN A 173 15.22 -1.11 -18.39
CA ASN A 173 14.62 -2.04 -19.35
C ASN A 173 14.87 -3.51 -18.95
N CYS A 174 16.10 -3.84 -18.55
CA CYS A 174 16.44 -5.18 -18.06
C CYS A 174 15.61 -5.53 -16.81
N GLU A 175 15.52 -4.63 -15.84
CA GLU A 175 14.70 -4.84 -14.64
C GLU A 175 13.22 -5.03 -14.99
N THR A 176 12.65 -4.20 -15.86
CA THR A 176 11.25 -4.32 -16.30
C THR A 176 10.99 -5.67 -16.98
N ARG A 177 11.87 -6.10 -17.89
CA ARG A 177 11.74 -7.41 -18.56
C ARG A 177 11.87 -8.56 -17.57
N TRP A 178 12.79 -8.45 -16.62
CA TRP A 178 12.99 -9.46 -15.58
C TRP A 178 11.75 -9.59 -14.68
N ILE A 179 11.17 -8.48 -14.23
CA ILE A 179 9.91 -8.47 -13.46
C ILE A 179 8.75 -9.04 -14.30
N ALA A 180 8.63 -8.64 -15.57
CA ALA A 180 7.58 -9.12 -16.48
C ALA A 180 7.68 -10.64 -16.73
N SER A 181 8.89 -11.21 -16.62
CA SER A 181 9.11 -12.65 -16.67
C SER A 181 8.84 -13.38 -15.35
N ASP A 182 8.18 -12.73 -14.38
CA ASP A 182 8.02 -13.21 -13.00
C ASP A 182 9.37 -13.64 -12.38
N PHE A 183 10.38 -12.79 -12.58
CA PHE A 183 11.73 -12.94 -12.04
C PHE A 183 12.52 -14.15 -12.58
N GLN A 184 12.08 -14.76 -13.69
CA GLN A 184 12.69 -15.99 -14.24
C GLN A 184 13.85 -15.74 -15.21
N LEU A 185 13.88 -14.59 -15.90
CA LEU A 185 14.94 -14.35 -16.88
C LEU A 185 16.33 -14.29 -16.23
N THR A 186 17.26 -15.02 -16.82
CA THR A 186 18.66 -15.04 -16.37
C THR A 186 19.38 -13.78 -16.83
N ARG A 187 20.53 -13.48 -16.19
CA ARG A 187 21.43 -12.40 -16.62
C ARG A 187 21.74 -12.48 -18.12
N ALA A 188 22.07 -13.67 -18.62
CA ALA A 188 22.39 -13.86 -20.03
C ALA A 188 21.21 -13.48 -20.94
N ALA A 189 20.01 -13.99 -20.65
CA ALA A 189 18.82 -13.71 -21.45
C ALA A 189 18.42 -12.21 -21.42
N LEU A 190 18.70 -11.51 -20.33
CA LEU A 190 18.44 -10.06 -20.23
C LEU A 190 19.43 -9.25 -21.09
N LEU A 191 20.71 -9.64 -21.12
CA LEU A 191 21.75 -8.94 -21.86
C LEU A 191 21.70 -9.17 -23.38
N THR A 192 21.21 -10.32 -23.85
CA THR A 192 21.13 -10.63 -25.29
C THR A 192 20.10 -9.78 -26.04
N SER A 193 19.08 -9.26 -25.36
CA SER A 193 18.01 -8.44 -26.00
C SER A 193 18.09 -6.96 -25.63
N ALA A 194 19.30 -6.48 -25.33
CA ALA A 194 19.59 -5.07 -25.03
C ALA A 194 20.02 -4.25 -26.27
N GLU A 195 19.73 -4.75 -27.48
CA GLU A 195 19.84 -4.00 -28.75
C GLU A 195 18.65 -3.04 -28.94
#